data_AF-Q2IL72-F1
#
_entry.id   AF-Q2IL72-F1
#
_cell.length_a   1.000
_cell.length_b   1.000
_cell.length_c   1.000
_cell.angle_alpha   90.00
_cell.angle_beta   90.00
_cell.angle_gamma   90.00
#
_symmetry.space_group_name_H-M   'P 1'
#
loop_
_entity.id
_entity.type
_entity.pdbx_description
1 polymer ?
#
loop_
_entity_poly.entity_id
_entity_poly.type
_entity_poly.pdbx_seq_one_letter_code
_entity_poly.pdbx_strand_id
1 'polypeptide(L)'
;MARHAMLIDLDRCVGCKACVSACKEQWDSGPGAARDWVHTFETGTRAGGDLAVTFYPGLCMQCEAHPCTVDCPTGATSVDANGVVGVDAGVCIGCGNCVAACPYGARHVDPVKNVVEKCNLCAPFVARGEQPACVVTCPAECRVFGDLDDPGSAVSVAAAARGARPLAVPGIDVRPRTLYAGDRARDLVLAQGIARPPRTGWLTSAWDGAARPLTRAVVPGLGALSIGGGLLVNLKARVDRVRREEAEGACALPASRPRTLHRHPAGLRALHWLNALSWIALLLSGVGLLSAARFALLGPAAADAIAGALGGRAALLRLHVAWGLAWAAVVIPLFLLFKGGLRHVWEDVRVSRDDLAWLVRKPLAMAGAWRGPLPPQDKYNAGQKLFAVLVLIATATIVASGLVMTFHLGPAQVVAAAVVVHGLAIALVAAGLAVHLTMAVVIADERPALRSMITGRIDLAHAARHSAKWVARAANEPHPGAPAAPDAKEE
;
A
#
# COMPACT_ATOMS: atom_id res chain seq x y z
N MET A 1 -32.46 2.24 -1.37
CA MET A 1 -31.76 1.48 -2.42
C MET A 1 -32.45 0.13 -2.49
N ALA A 2 -32.70 -0.38 -3.69
CA ALA A 2 -33.32 -1.69 -3.91
C ALA A 2 -32.53 -2.82 -3.23
N ARG A 3 -33.22 -3.85 -2.73
CA ARG A 3 -32.64 -5.03 -2.10
C ARG A 3 -32.72 -6.22 -3.04
N HIS A 4 -31.94 -6.16 -4.11
CA HIS A 4 -31.85 -7.22 -5.11
C HIS A 4 -31.44 -8.57 -4.51
N ALA A 5 -32.14 -9.64 -4.90
CA ALA A 5 -31.84 -10.99 -4.48
C ALA A 5 -32.14 -12.02 -5.56
N MET A 6 -31.51 -13.19 -5.40
CA MET A 6 -31.81 -14.40 -6.15
C MET A 6 -32.54 -15.37 -5.22
N LEU A 7 -33.64 -15.96 -5.69
CA LEU A 7 -34.24 -17.18 -5.13
C LEU A 7 -33.78 -18.38 -5.96
N ILE A 8 -33.41 -19.47 -5.28
CA ILE A 8 -33.03 -20.74 -5.89
C ILE A 8 -33.91 -21.86 -5.30
N ASP A 9 -34.76 -22.44 -6.13
CA ASP A 9 -35.68 -23.52 -5.77
C ASP A 9 -35.03 -24.88 -6.03
N LEU A 10 -34.65 -25.58 -4.96
CA LEU A 10 -33.93 -26.84 -5.08
C LEU A 10 -34.82 -28.00 -5.52
N ASP A 11 -36.13 -27.93 -5.27
CA ASP A 11 -37.07 -29.00 -5.66
C ASP A 11 -37.41 -28.95 -7.15
N ARG A 12 -37.13 -27.81 -7.80
CA ARG A 12 -37.21 -27.66 -9.27
C ARG A 12 -35.88 -27.88 -9.97
N CYS A 13 -34.74 -27.85 -9.27
CA CYS A 13 -33.45 -27.90 -9.94
C CYS A 13 -33.18 -29.29 -10.54
N VAL A 14 -32.92 -29.33 -11.85
CA VAL A 14 -32.61 -30.58 -12.58
C VAL A 14 -31.11 -30.80 -12.82
N GLY A 15 -30.23 -29.98 -12.23
CA GLY A 15 -28.78 -30.19 -12.31
C GLY A 15 -28.15 -29.97 -13.69
N CYS A 16 -28.85 -29.37 -14.66
CA CYS A 16 -28.41 -29.24 -16.05
C CYS A 16 -27.18 -28.34 -16.28
N LYS A 17 -26.77 -27.55 -15.27
CA LYS A 17 -25.65 -26.58 -15.33
C LYS A 17 -25.78 -25.47 -16.39
N ALA A 18 -26.95 -25.27 -16.99
CA ALA A 18 -27.20 -24.19 -17.96
C ALA A 18 -26.87 -22.80 -17.38
N CYS A 19 -27.19 -22.57 -16.10
CA CYS A 19 -26.84 -21.33 -15.40
C CYS A 19 -25.34 -21.04 -15.38
N VAL A 20 -24.50 -22.07 -15.17
CA VAL A 20 -23.04 -21.94 -15.12
C VAL A 20 -22.50 -21.61 -16.51
N SER A 21 -22.98 -22.30 -17.55
CA SER A 21 -22.57 -22.03 -18.94
C SER A 21 -22.96 -20.61 -19.37
N ALA A 22 -24.21 -20.21 -19.12
CA ALA A 22 -24.68 -18.86 -19.47
C ALA A 22 -23.94 -17.77 -18.69
N CYS A 23 -23.66 -17.98 -17.40
CA CYS A 23 -22.92 -17.02 -16.61
C CYS A 23 -21.47 -16.88 -17.10
N LYS A 24 -20.85 -18.00 -17.49
CA LYS A 24 -19.49 -17.99 -18.03
C LYS A 24 -19.41 -17.27 -19.37
N GLU A 25 -20.35 -17.54 -20.27
CA GLU A 25 -20.48 -16.85 -21.56
C GLU A 25 -20.70 -15.34 -21.36
N GLN A 26 -21.63 -14.97 -20.49
CA GLN A 26 -22.01 -13.58 -20.25
C GLN A 26 -20.85 -12.70 -19.73
N TRP A 27 -19.95 -13.29 -18.93
CA TRP A 27 -18.93 -12.57 -18.17
C TRP A 27 -17.49 -12.91 -18.55
N ASP A 28 -17.31 -13.75 -19.58
CA ASP A 28 -16.02 -14.27 -20.03
C ASP A 28 -15.13 -14.66 -18.85
N SER A 29 -15.62 -15.57 -18.00
CA SER A 29 -14.96 -15.86 -16.71
C SER A 29 -13.70 -16.74 -16.83
N GLY A 30 -13.22 -17.01 -18.05
CA GLY A 30 -12.00 -17.78 -18.30
C GLY A 30 -12.08 -19.28 -17.95
N PRO A 31 -11.04 -20.07 -18.28
CA PRO A 31 -10.93 -21.48 -17.90
C PRO A 31 -10.83 -21.67 -16.37
N GLY A 32 -11.53 -22.66 -15.82
CA GLY A 32 -11.45 -23.01 -14.39
C GLY A 32 -12.11 -22.04 -13.40
N ALA A 33 -12.62 -20.90 -13.87
CA ALA A 33 -13.31 -19.90 -13.06
C ALA A 33 -14.81 -19.84 -13.38
N ALA A 34 -15.63 -19.76 -12.33
CA ALA A 34 -17.08 -19.68 -12.43
C ALA A 34 -17.64 -18.76 -11.34
N ARG A 35 -18.61 -17.92 -11.70
CA ARG A 35 -19.25 -16.96 -10.77
C ARG A 35 -20.42 -17.58 -10.00
N ASP A 36 -20.91 -18.73 -10.47
CA ASP A 36 -21.90 -19.60 -9.86
C ASP A 36 -21.49 -21.08 -10.07
N TRP A 37 -22.16 -22.00 -9.39
CA TRP A 37 -21.87 -23.43 -9.46
C TRP A 37 -23.14 -24.26 -9.27
N VAL A 38 -23.05 -25.56 -9.57
CA VAL A 38 -24.04 -26.58 -9.21
C VAL A 38 -23.30 -27.78 -8.64
N HIS A 39 -23.45 -28.02 -7.34
CA HIS A 39 -22.95 -29.21 -6.68
C HIS A 39 -24.02 -30.31 -6.67
N THR A 40 -23.59 -31.57 -6.68
CA THR A 40 -24.49 -32.72 -6.61
C THR A 40 -24.24 -33.44 -5.30
N PHE A 41 -25.31 -33.71 -4.55
CA PHE A 41 -25.25 -34.39 -3.27
C PHE A 41 -26.17 -35.61 -3.28
N GLU A 42 -25.64 -36.75 -2.86
CA GLU A 42 -26.45 -37.93 -2.56
C GLU A 42 -27.06 -37.74 -1.18
N THR A 43 -28.37 -37.50 -1.12
CA THR A 43 -29.09 -37.17 0.13
C THR A 43 -29.88 -38.36 0.68
N GLY A 44 -29.94 -39.49 -0.04
CA GLY A 44 -30.54 -40.74 0.43
C GLY A 44 -29.54 -41.67 1.10
N THR A 45 -30.00 -42.52 2.02
CA THR A 45 -29.21 -43.66 2.50
C THR A 45 -29.63 -44.92 1.75
N ARG A 46 -28.64 -45.68 1.25
CA ARG A 46 -28.89 -47.01 0.65
C ARG A 46 -29.63 -47.97 1.60
N ALA A 47 -29.68 -47.66 2.90
CA ALA A 47 -30.31 -48.46 3.94
C ALA A 47 -31.84 -48.24 4.07
N GLY A 48 -32.42 -47.22 3.42
CA GLY A 48 -33.85 -46.90 3.51
C GLY A 48 -34.66 -47.08 2.23
N GLY A 49 -34.04 -47.52 1.12
CA GLY A 49 -34.72 -47.82 -0.15
C GLY A 49 -34.85 -46.67 -1.15
N ASP A 50 -34.90 -45.40 -0.71
CA ASP A 50 -35.06 -44.26 -1.62
C ASP A 50 -33.73 -43.57 -1.94
N LEU A 51 -33.26 -43.74 -3.18
CA LEU A 51 -32.15 -42.95 -3.73
C LEU A 51 -32.63 -41.53 -3.99
N ALA A 52 -32.12 -40.56 -3.22
CA ALA A 52 -32.36 -39.14 -3.45
C ALA A 52 -31.06 -38.44 -3.85
N VAL A 53 -31.12 -37.67 -4.94
CA VAL A 53 -30.03 -36.79 -5.39
C VAL A 53 -30.53 -35.35 -5.34
N THR A 54 -29.75 -34.48 -4.73
CA THR A 54 -30.04 -33.04 -4.67
C THR A 54 -28.99 -32.27 -5.44
N PHE A 55 -29.45 -31.48 -6.40
CA PHE A 55 -28.62 -30.50 -7.09
C PHE A 55 -28.67 -29.18 -6.34
N TYR A 56 -27.51 -28.63 -6.04
CA TYR A 56 -27.36 -27.43 -5.22
C TYR A 56 -26.67 -26.32 -6.02
N PRO A 57 -27.44 -25.46 -6.70
CA PRO A 57 -26.91 -24.27 -7.34
C PRO A 57 -26.49 -23.24 -6.28
N GLY A 58 -25.32 -22.63 -6.45
CA GLY A 58 -24.83 -21.58 -5.56
C GLY A 58 -24.21 -20.41 -6.32
N LEU A 59 -24.15 -19.26 -5.66
CA LEU A 59 -23.53 -18.02 -6.14
C LEU A 59 -23.20 -17.10 -4.95
N CYS A 60 -22.72 -15.89 -5.23
CA CYS A 60 -22.52 -14.87 -4.18
C CYS A 60 -23.83 -14.54 -3.45
N MET A 61 -23.86 -14.75 -2.14
CA MET A 61 -25.07 -14.62 -1.31
C MET A 61 -25.53 -13.17 -1.08
N GLN A 62 -24.79 -12.19 -1.62
CA GLN A 62 -25.09 -10.76 -1.51
C GLN A 62 -25.38 -10.32 -0.07
N CYS A 63 -24.61 -10.83 0.90
CA CYS A 63 -24.82 -10.63 2.33
C CYS A 63 -25.05 -9.16 2.73
N GLU A 64 -25.94 -8.91 3.69
CA GLU A 64 -26.10 -7.59 4.32
C GLU A 64 -24.85 -7.24 5.13
N ALA A 65 -24.36 -8.17 5.95
CA ALA A 65 -23.05 -8.06 6.56
C ALA A 65 -22.01 -8.62 5.59
N HIS A 66 -21.26 -7.73 4.94
CA HIS A 66 -20.33 -8.06 3.86
C HIS A 66 -18.87 -8.01 4.34
N PRO A 67 -18.33 -9.09 4.97
CA PRO A 67 -16.96 -9.12 5.49
C PRO A 67 -15.91 -8.91 4.39
N CYS A 68 -16.25 -9.30 3.17
CA CYS A 68 -15.43 -9.09 1.99
C CYS A 68 -15.11 -7.62 1.68
N THR A 69 -16.01 -6.67 1.94
CA THR A 69 -15.73 -5.23 1.74
C THR A 69 -14.87 -4.65 2.85
N VAL A 70 -15.03 -5.17 4.06
CA VAL A 70 -14.22 -4.79 5.24
C VAL A 70 -12.76 -5.22 5.07
N ASP A 71 -12.53 -6.39 4.49
CA ASP A 71 -11.18 -6.95 4.26
C ASP A 71 -10.52 -6.47 2.96
N CYS A 72 -11.17 -5.66 2.14
CA CYS A 72 -10.54 -5.14 0.92
C CYS A 72 -9.73 -3.88 1.23
N PRO A 73 -8.39 -3.86 0.98
CA PRO A 73 -7.58 -2.69 1.31
C PRO A 73 -7.85 -1.49 0.42
N THR A 74 -8.10 -1.71 -0.87
CA THR A 74 -8.24 -0.65 -1.86
C THR A 74 -9.66 -0.10 -2.03
N GLY A 75 -10.64 -0.70 -1.34
CA GLY A 75 -12.05 -0.39 -1.55
C GLY A 75 -12.59 -0.85 -2.90
N ALA A 76 -11.90 -1.76 -3.59
CA ALA A 76 -12.33 -2.34 -4.87
C ALA A 76 -13.61 -3.17 -4.75
N THR A 77 -13.90 -3.78 -3.59
CA THR A 77 -15.19 -4.43 -3.35
C THR A 77 -16.03 -3.54 -2.43
N SER A 78 -17.18 -3.12 -2.95
CA SER A 78 -18.09 -2.17 -2.32
C SER A 78 -19.53 -2.52 -2.68
N VAL A 79 -20.48 -1.87 -2.02
CA VAL A 79 -21.89 -1.88 -2.42
C VAL A 79 -22.07 -0.79 -3.46
N ASP A 80 -22.63 -1.12 -4.61
CA ASP A 80 -22.96 -0.12 -5.65
C ASP A 80 -24.27 0.62 -5.35
N ALA A 81 -24.62 1.59 -6.20
CA ALA A 81 -25.83 2.39 -6.05
C ALA A 81 -27.13 1.56 -6.12
N ASN A 82 -27.08 0.35 -6.71
CA ASN A 82 -28.20 -0.57 -6.84
C ASN A 82 -28.24 -1.60 -5.69
N GLY A 83 -27.43 -1.41 -4.64
CA GLY A 83 -27.39 -2.28 -3.48
C GLY A 83 -26.68 -3.62 -3.72
N VAL A 84 -25.98 -3.79 -4.85
CA VAL A 84 -25.25 -5.01 -5.19
C VAL A 84 -23.83 -4.89 -4.64
N VAL A 85 -23.41 -5.89 -3.87
CA VAL A 85 -22.00 -6.05 -3.48
C VAL A 85 -21.24 -6.42 -4.74
N GLY A 86 -20.33 -5.55 -5.21
CA GLY A 86 -19.58 -5.63 -6.47
C GLY A 86 -18.06 -5.80 -6.28
N VAL A 87 -17.34 -5.93 -7.39
CA VAL A 87 -15.88 -5.73 -7.44
C VAL A 87 -15.58 -4.84 -8.65
N ASP A 88 -14.90 -3.73 -8.42
CA ASP A 88 -14.33 -2.87 -9.45
C ASP A 88 -12.98 -3.46 -9.89
N ALA A 89 -12.94 -4.02 -11.10
CA ALA A 89 -11.73 -4.61 -11.67
C ALA A 89 -10.61 -3.58 -11.89
N GLY A 90 -10.94 -2.29 -12.09
CA GLY A 90 -9.96 -1.23 -12.29
C GLY A 90 -9.24 -0.79 -11.01
N VAL A 91 -9.72 -1.21 -9.84
CA VAL A 91 -9.17 -0.88 -8.51
C VAL A 91 -8.68 -2.13 -7.77
N CYS A 92 -9.11 -3.32 -8.22
CA CYS A 92 -8.72 -4.59 -7.61
C CYS A 92 -7.24 -4.88 -7.90
N ILE A 93 -6.49 -5.20 -6.84
CA ILE A 93 -5.05 -5.52 -6.90
C ILE A 93 -4.76 -7.02 -6.77
N GLY A 94 -5.75 -7.89 -7.01
CA GLY A 94 -5.55 -9.35 -7.00
C GLY A 94 -5.13 -9.99 -5.66
N CYS A 95 -5.11 -9.26 -4.54
CA CYS A 95 -4.55 -9.76 -3.26
C CYS A 95 -5.31 -10.94 -2.63
N GLY A 96 -6.51 -11.29 -3.10
CA GLY A 96 -7.28 -12.44 -2.61
C GLY A 96 -7.79 -12.35 -1.16
N ASN A 97 -7.58 -11.22 -0.47
CA ASN A 97 -7.92 -11.10 0.95
C ASN A 97 -9.44 -11.29 1.20
N CYS A 98 -10.27 -10.75 0.32
CA CYS A 98 -11.72 -10.92 0.39
C CYS A 98 -12.22 -12.33 0.00
N VAL A 99 -11.37 -13.18 -0.60
CA VAL A 99 -11.66 -14.60 -0.86
C VAL A 99 -11.63 -15.38 0.45
N ALA A 100 -10.65 -15.12 1.31
CA ALA A 100 -10.57 -15.73 2.64
C ALA A 100 -11.75 -15.31 3.54
N ALA A 101 -12.17 -14.04 3.41
CA ALA A 101 -13.29 -13.47 4.17
C ALA A 101 -14.67 -14.00 3.77
N CYS A 102 -14.81 -14.62 2.59
CA CYS A 102 -16.11 -15.10 2.13
C CYS A 102 -16.50 -16.40 2.86
N PRO A 103 -17.62 -16.41 3.62
CA PRO A 103 -18.06 -17.63 4.31
C PRO A 103 -18.59 -18.70 3.36
N TYR A 104 -19.10 -18.31 2.18
CA TYR A 104 -19.75 -19.20 1.22
C TYR A 104 -18.85 -19.62 0.05
N GLY A 105 -17.54 -19.29 0.08
CA GLY A 105 -16.62 -19.64 -1.01
C GLY A 105 -16.94 -18.99 -2.36
N ALA A 106 -17.78 -17.96 -2.40
CA ALA A 106 -18.35 -17.38 -3.63
C ALA A 106 -17.42 -16.39 -4.36
N ARG A 107 -16.12 -16.40 -4.06
CA ARG A 107 -15.11 -15.49 -4.60
C ARG A 107 -13.88 -16.29 -4.95
N HIS A 108 -13.23 -15.94 -6.05
CA HIS A 108 -11.94 -16.49 -6.44
C HIS A 108 -11.11 -15.39 -7.11
N VAL A 109 -9.80 -15.58 -7.18
CA VAL A 109 -8.93 -14.72 -8.00
C VAL A 109 -8.90 -15.32 -9.41
N ASP A 110 -9.25 -14.51 -10.41
CA ASP A 110 -9.12 -14.89 -11.81
C ASP A 110 -7.63 -14.96 -12.18
N PRO A 111 -7.11 -16.13 -12.61
CA PRO A 111 -5.70 -16.32 -12.87
C PRO A 111 -5.19 -15.60 -14.13
N VAL A 112 -6.10 -15.13 -14.99
CA VAL A 112 -5.77 -14.41 -16.22
C VAL A 112 -5.90 -12.91 -16.01
N LYS A 113 -7.05 -12.47 -15.47
CA LYS A 113 -7.35 -11.05 -15.25
C LYS A 113 -6.66 -10.49 -14.00
N ASN A 114 -6.21 -11.36 -13.10
CA ASN A 114 -5.59 -10.99 -11.83
C ASN A 114 -6.46 -10.11 -10.92
N VAL A 115 -7.78 -10.27 -11.05
CA VAL A 115 -8.77 -9.59 -10.20
C VAL A 115 -9.64 -10.62 -9.49
N VAL A 116 -10.27 -10.21 -8.39
CA VAL A 116 -11.24 -11.08 -7.72
C VAL A 116 -12.54 -11.10 -8.50
N GLU A 117 -13.01 -12.28 -8.85
CA GLU A 117 -14.26 -12.51 -9.54
C GLU A 117 -15.32 -13.13 -8.62
N LYS A 118 -16.58 -12.78 -8.91
CA LYS A 118 -17.78 -13.29 -8.23
C LYS A 118 -19.05 -12.97 -9.01
N CYS A 119 -20.17 -13.60 -8.63
CA CYS A 119 -21.48 -13.16 -9.07
C CYS A 119 -21.75 -11.70 -8.63
N ASN A 120 -22.20 -10.88 -9.57
CA ASN A 120 -22.61 -9.48 -9.39
C ASN A 120 -24.10 -9.29 -9.73
N LEU A 121 -24.90 -10.36 -9.70
CA LEU A 121 -26.32 -10.35 -10.09
C LEU A 121 -26.58 -9.78 -11.50
N CYS A 122 -25.59 -9.86 -12.40
CA CYS A 122 -25.63 -9.20 -13.69
C CYS A 122 -25.94 -7.69 -13.62
N ALA A 123 -25.42 -6.98 -12.61
CA ALA A 123 -25.76 -5.59 -12.30
C ALA A 123 -25.86 -4.63 -13.50
N PRO A 124 -24.93 -4.62 -14.49
CA PRO A 124 -25.06 -3.75 -15.66
C PRO A 124 -26.26 -4.04 -16.57
N PHE A 125 -26.72 -5.30 -16.61
CA PHE A 125 -27.90 -5.75 -17.37
C PHE A 125 -29.18 -5.42 -16.59
N VAL A 126 -29.18 -5.72 -15.30
CA VAL A 126 -30.28 -5.35 -14.39
C VAL A 126 -30.53 -3.84 -14.39
N ALA A 127 -29.48 -3.03 -14.42
CA ALA A 127 -29.59 -1.57 -14.54
C ALA A 127 -30.28 -1.10 -15.83
N ARG A 128 -30.36 -1.95 -16.87
CA ARG A 128 -31.10 -1.69 -18.12
C ARG A 128 -32.49 -2.34 -18.15
N GLY A 129 -32.95 -2.91 -17.04
CA GLY A 129 -34.23 -3.62 -16.95
C GLY A 129 -34.19 -5.06 -17.47
N GLU A 130 -33.00 -5.62 -17.71
CA GLU A 130 -32.85 -7.01 -18.16
C GLU A 130 -32.74 -7.98 -16.97
N GLN A 131 -33.05 -9.26 -17.22
CA GLN A 131 -32.90 -10.33 -16.22
C GLN A 131 -31.47 -10.91 -16.23
N PRO A 132 -30.95 -11.43 -15.09
CA PRO A 132 -29.67 -12.11 -15.06
C PRO A 132 -29.64 -13.33 -16.00
N ALA A 133 -28.50 -13.55 -16.67
CA ALA A 133 -28.34 -14.64 -17.64
C ALA A 133 -28.71 -16.03 -17.06
N CYS A 134 -28.37 -16.28 -15.79
CA CYS A 134 -28.68 -17.53 -15.11
C CYS A 134 -30.18 -17.74 -14.82
N VAL A 135 -30.97 -16.66 -14.79
CA VAL A 135 -32.44 -16.71 -14.68
C VAL A 135 -33.04 -17.02 -16.04
N VAL A 136 -32.63 -16.26 -17.07
CA VAL A 136 -33.15 -16.40 -18.45
C VAL A 136 -32.91 -17.81 -19.00
N THR A 137 -31.75 -18.41 -18.73
CA THR A 137 -31.39 -19.73 -19.27
C THR A 137 -32.04 -20.90 -18.52
N CYS A 138 -32.65 -20.68 -17.34
CA CYS A 138 -33.03 -21.77 -16.44
C CYS A 138 -34.25 -22.55 -16.99
N PRO A 139 -34.09 -23.80 -17.49
CA PRO A 139 -35.20 -24.51 -18.12
C PRO A 139 -36.26 -24.99 -17.11
N ALA A 140 -35.90 -25.06 -15.83
CA ALA A 140 -36.79 -25.52 -14.76
C ALA A 140 -37.37 -24.37 -13.93
N GLU A 141 -37.09 -23.12 -14.30
CA GLU A 141 -37.55 -21.92 -13.59
C GLU A 141 -37.26 -21.98 -12.08
N CYS A 142 -36.10 -22.55 -11.73
CA CYS A 142 -35.66 -22.70 -10.36
C CYS A 142 -34.98 -21.43 -9.83
N ARG A 143 -34.53 -20.55 -10.72
CA ARG A 143 -33.90 -19.26 -10.36
C ARG A 143 -34.88 -18.13 -10.63
N VAL A 144 -35.12 -17.29 -9.63
CA VAL A 144 -35.98 -16.10 -9.74
C VAL A 144 -35.23 -14.90 -9.17
N PHE A 145 -35.24 -13.78 -9.88
CA PHE A 145 -34.54 -12.56 -9.49
C PHE A 145 -35.51 -11.37 -9.38
N GLY A 146 -35.21 -10.45 -8.47
CA GLY A 146 -35.96 -9.22 -8.31
C GLY A 146 -35.53 -8.43 -7.07
N ASP A 147 -36.33 -7.44 -6.72
CA ASP A 147 -36.14 -6.60 -5.53
C ASP A 147 -36.99 -7.14 -4.35
N LEU A 148 -36.34 -7.49 -3.24
CA LEU A 148 -37.03 -7.95 -2.02
C LEU A 148 -37.80 -6.85 -1.29
N ASP A 149 -37.58 -5.58 -1.64
CA ASP A 149 -38.31 -4.46 -1.04
C ASP A 149 -39.61 -4.13 -1.81
N ASP A 150 -39.79 -4.70 -3.00
CA ASP A 150 -41.03 -4.66 -3.77
C ASP A 150 -41.82 -5.96 -3.57
N PRO A 151 -42.97 -5.96 -2.86
CA PRO A 151 -43.80 -7.14 -2.67
C PRO A 151 -44.37 -7.72 -3.97
N GLY A 152 -44.50 -6.92 -5.02
CA GLY A 152 -44.98 -7.34 -6.33
C GLY A 152 -43.88 -7.92 -7.22
N SER A 153 -42.62 -7.87 -6.79
CA SER A 153 -41.51 -8.39 -7.59
C SER A 153 -41.58 -9.91 -7.72
N ALA A 154 -41.05 -10.44 -8.84
CA ALA A 154 -41.07 -11.88 -9.10
C ALA A 154 -40.43 -12.69 -7.96
N VAL A 155 -39.34 -12.19 -7.36
CA VAL A 155 -38.66 -12.86 -6.25
C VAL A 155 -39.48 -12.82 -4.96
N SER A 156 -40.15 -11.71 -4.64
CA SER A 156 -40.99 -11.57 -3.44
C SER A 156 -42.20 -12.49 -3.50
N VAL A 157 -42.90 -12.52 -4.64
CA VAL A 157 -44.04 -13.41 -4.89
C VAL A 157 -43.60 -14.88 -4.83
N ALA A 158 -42.51 -15.24 -5.52
CA ALA A 158 -42.00 -16.60 -5.51
C ALA A 158 -41.50 -17.03 -4.13
N ALA A 159 -40.88 -16.14 -3.36
CA ALA A 159 -40.39 -16.45 -2.02
C ALA A 159 -41.55 -16.78 -1.06
N ALA A 160 -42.61 -15.98 -1.08
CA ALA A 160 -43.80 -16.23 -0.28
C ALA A 160 -44.49 -17.54 -0.69
N ALA A 161 -44.68 -17.76 -2.00
CA ALA A 161 -45.36 -18.95 -2.51
C ALA A 161 -44.60 -20.26 -2.25
N ARG A 162 -43.25 -20.21 -2.26
CA ARG A 162 -42.39 -21.41 -2.16
C ARG A 162 -41.76 -21.59 -0.78
N GLY A 163 -42.13 -20.75 0.20
CA GLY A 163 -41.54 -20.77 1.55
C GLY A 163 -40.01 -20.56 1.55
N ALA A 164 -39.51 -19.74 0.63
CA ALA A 164 -38.09 -19.53 0.46
C ALA A 164 -37.49 -18.72 1.62
N ARG A 165 -36.25 -19.05 1.99
CA ARG A 165 -35.57 -18.46 3.15
C ARG A 165 -34.09 -18.22 2.87
N PRO A 166 -33.46 -17.27 3.56
CA PRO A 166 -32.01 -17.10 3.48
C PRO A 166 -31.26 -18.36 3.93
N LEU A 167 -30.09 -18.63 3.32
CA LEU A 167 -29.18 -19.70 3.75
C LEU A 167 -28.38 -19.31 5.00
N ALA A 168 -29.08 -19.07 6.11
CA ALA A 168 -28.47 -18.73 7.38
C ALA A 168 -27.87 -19.98 8.03
N VAL A 169 -26.54 -20.02 8.11
CA VAL A 169 -25.80 -21.12 8.73
C VAL A 169 -25.55 -20.77 10.20
N PRO A 170 -25.89 -21.66 11.16
CA PRO A 170 -25.61 -21.42 12.58
C PRO A 170 -24.13 -21.05 12.82
N GLY A 171 -23.89 -20.00 13.62
CA GLY A 171 -22.54 -19.49 13.88
C GLY A 171 -21.97 -18.55 12.82
N ILE A 172 -22.70 -18.27 11.73
CA ILE A 172 -22.30 -17.31 10.68
C ILE A 172 -23.36 -16.21 10.57
N ASP A 173 -23.12 -15.09 11.24
CA ASP A 173 -24.01 -13.93 11.19
C ASP A 173 -23.58 -12.93 10.11
N VAL A 174 -23.91 -13.25 8.86
CA VAL A 174 -23.69 -12.35 7.71
C VAL A 174 -24.98 -11.92 7.02
N ARG A 175 -26.13 -12.43 7.45
CA ARG A 175 -27.47 -12.15 6.88
C ARG A 175 -27.48 -12.22 5.33
N PRO A 176 -27.37 -13.43 4.75
CA PRO A 176 -27.38 -13.60 3.29
C PRO A 176 -28.71 -13.12 2.70
N ARG A 177 -28.68 -12.51 1.50
CA ARG A 177 -29.89 -12.08 0.78
C ARG A 177 -30.39 -13.12 -0.22
N THR A 178 -29.51 -13.96 -0.75
CA THR A 178 -29.91 -15.08 -1.61
C THR A 178 -30.77 -16.08 -0.84
N LEU A 179 -31.94 -16.40 -1.40
CA LEU A 179 -32.95 -17.26 -0.82
C LEU A 179 -32.91 -18.66 -1.46
N TYR A 180 -33.26 -19.66 -0.66
CA TYR A 180 -33.44 -21.03 -1.11
C TYR A 180 -34.84 -21.53 -0.76
N ALA A 181 -35.49 -22.23 -1.69
CA ALA A 181 -36.72 -22.96 -1.47
C ALA A 181 -36.46 -24.48 -1.50
N GLY A 182 -37.18 -25.22 -0.65
CA GLY A 182 -37.02 -26.66 -0.45
C GLY A 182 -37.00 -27.06 1.03
N ASP A 183 -36.53 -28.28 1.33
CA ASP A 183 -36.41 -28.81 2.70
C ASP A 183 -35.27 -28.15 3.50
N ARG A 184 -35.60 -27.58 4.67
CA ARG A 184 -34.67 -26.85 5.54
C ARG A 184 -33.58 -27.72 6.13
N ALA A 185 -33.88 -28.98 6.46
CA ALA A 185 -32.89 -29.89 7.01
C ALA A 185 -31.82 -30.22 5.96
N ARG A 186 -32.28 -30.49 4.73
CA ARG A 186 -31.42 -30.71 3.55
C ARG A 186 -30.55 -29.49 3.28
N ASP A 187 -31.14 -28.29 3.19
CA ASP A 187 -30.40 -27.07 2.87
C ASP A 187 -29.30 -26.77 3.89
N LEU A 188 -29.53 -27.04 5.17
CA LEU A 188 -28.55 -26.83 6.24
C LEU A 188 -27.40 -27.84 6.20
N VAL A 189 -27.67 -29.13 5.92
CA VAL A 189 -26.61 -30.13 5.73
C VAL A 189 -25.72 -29.76 4.55
N LEU A 190 -26.32 -29.28 3.46
CA LEU A 190 -25.58 -28.83 2.28
C LEU A 190 -24.79 -27.54 2.52
N ALA A 191 -25.37 -26.61 3.29
CA ALA A 191 -24.68 -25.39 3.68
C ALA A 191 -23.52 -25.65 4.66
N GLN A 192 -23.62 -26.62 5.56
CA GLN A 192 -22.55 -26.97 6.51
C GLN A 192 -21.32 -27.57 5.83
N GLY A 193 -21.49 -28.24 4.68
CA GLY A 193 -20.36 -28.75 3.88
C GLY A 193 -19.60 -27.67 3.09
N ILE A 194 -20.22 -26.50 2.85
CA ILE A 194 -19.68 -25.45 1.97
C ILE A 194 -19.30 -24.19 2.77
N ALA A 195 -20.13 -23.82 3.74
CA ALA A 195 -19.97 -22.59 4.49
C ALA A 195 -18.99 -22.75 5.64
N ARG A 196 -18.15 -21.73 5.83
CA ARG A 196 -17.19 -21.64 6.92
C ARG A 196 -17.32 -20.30 7.61
N PRO A 197 -17.03 -20.19 8.93
CA PRO A 197 -16.98 -18.90 9.60
C PRO A 197 -16.11 -17.91 8.83
N PRO A 198 -16.51 -16.63 8.69
CA PRO A 198 -15.71 -15.62 8.03
C PRO A 198 -14.35 -15.55 8.72
N ARG A 199 -13.27 -15.71 7.96
CA ARG A 199 -11.91 -15.57 8.47
C ARG A 199 -11.36 -14.24 8.02
N THR A 200 -10.80 -13.49 8.96
CA THR A 200 -10.03 -12.30 8.61
C THR A 200 -8.85 -12.75 7.74
N GLY A 201 -8.74 -12.18 6.54
CA GLY A 201 -7.65 -12.51 5.64
C GLY A 201 -6.30 -12.13 6.27
N TRP A 202 -5.26 -12.91 5.98
CA TRP A 202 -3.99 -12.80 6.68
C TRP A 202 -3.32 -11.43 6.51
N LEU A 203 -3.51 -10.78 5.35
CA LEU A 203 -3.04 -9.41 5.09
C LEU A 203 -3.69 -8.45 6.07
N THR A 204 -5.00 -8.60 6.30
CA THR A 204 -5.70 -7.80 7.30
C THR A 204 -5.18 -8.07 8.70
N SER A 205 -4.91 -9.33 9.06
CA SER A 205 -4.35 -9.67 10.36
C SER A 205 -2.98 -9.04 10.57
N ALA A 206 -2.10 -9.08 9.56
CA ALA A 206 -0.80 -8.41 9.60
C ALA A 206 -0.93 -6.88 9.67
N TRP A 207 -1.93 -6.32 8.97
CA TRP A 207 -2.25 -4.90 9.01
C TRP A 207 -2.67 -4.45 10.40
N ASP A 208 -3.68 -5.06 10.99
CA ASP A 208 -4.18 -4.66 12.31
C ASP A 208 -3.20 -4.96 13.44
N GLY A 209 -2.48 -6.09 13.37
CA GLY A 209 -1.57 -6.51 14.42
C GLY A 209 -0.26 -5.70 14.48
N ALA A 210 0.28 -5.28 13.33
CA ALA A 210 1.60 -4.65 13.29
C ALA A 210 1.65 -3.40 12.41
N ALA A 211 1.25 -3.48 11.14
CA ALA A 211 1.52 -2.40 10.18
C ALA A 211 0.76 -1.11 10.50
N ARG A 212 -0.52 -1.21 10.87
CA ARG A 212 -1.38 -0.07 11.21
C ARG A 212 -0.93 0.67 12.47
N PRO A 213 -0.74 0.01 13.64
CA PRO A 213 -0.29 0.72 14.84
C PRO A 213 1.10 1.33 14.63
N LEU A 214 2.02 0.60 13.98
CA LEU A 214 3.35 1.11 13.66
C LEU A 214 3.26 2.38 12.79
N THR A 215 2.51 2.32 11.68
CA THR A 215 2.42 3.46 10.75
C THR A 215 1.70 4.66 11.37
N ARG A 216 0.62 4.43 12.13
CA ARG A 216 -0.18 5.53 12.73
C ARG A 216 0.45 6.15 13.97
N ALA A 217 1.27 5.42 14.72
CA ALA A 217 1.92 5.96 15.92
C ALA A 217 3.36 6.42 15.63
N VAL A 218 4.16 5.57 14.99
CA VAL A 218 5.61 5.78 14.88
C VAL A 218 5.96 6.86 13.86
N VAL A 219 5.32 6.87 12.69
CA VAL A 219 5.63 7.89 11.65
C VAL A 219 5.32 9.31 12.13
N PRO A 220 4.08 9.65 12.58
CA PRO A 220 3.80 11.00 13.08
C PRO A 220 4.50 11.28 14.41
N GLY A 221 4.66 10.28 15.28
CA GLY A 221 5.38 10.42 16.56
C GLY A 221 6.85 10.79 16.36
N LEU A 222 7.57 10.09 15.49
CA LEU A 222 8.95 10.42 15.12
C LEU A 222 9.04 11.77 14.42
N GLY A 223 8.07 12.10 13.56
CA GLY A 223 7.97 13.42 12.95
C GLY A 223 7.90 14.53 14.00
N ALA A 224 6.94 14.45 14.92
CA ALA A 224 6.75 15.42 15.99
C ALA A 224 7.97 15.51 16.92
N LEU A 225 8.54 14.36 17.33
CA LEU A 225 9.75 14.31 18.15
C LEU A 225 10.95 14.94 17.44
N SER A 226 11.12 14.68 16.14
CA SER A 226 12.22 15.26 15.37
C SER A 226 12.08 16.79 15.30
N ILE A 227 10.90 17.30 14.97
CA ILE A 227 10.63 18.75 14.87
C ILE A 227 10.85 19.41 16.23
N GLY A 228 10.26 18.86 17.30
CA GLY A 228 10.45 19.38 18.66
C GLY A 228 11.91 19.38 19.10
N GLY A 229 12.63 18.28 18.85
CA GLY A 229 14.08 18.19 19.11
C GLY A 229 14.89 19.21 18.32
N GLY A 230 14.57 19.42 17.03
CA GLY A 230 15.22 20.42 16.19
C GLY A 230 14.99 21.86 16.69
N LEU A 231 13.77 22.18 17.14
CA LEU A 231 13.45 23.46 17.75
C LEU A 231 14.21 23.69 19.07
N LEU A 232 14.33 22.65 19.91
CA LEU A 232 15.12 22.71 21.15
C LEU A 232 16.62 22.91 20.87
N VAL A 233 17.16 22.27 19.84
CA VAL A 233 18.55 22.49 19.39
C VAL A 233 18.76 23.95 18.99
N ASN A 234 17.83 24.53 18.22
CA ASN A 234 17.90 25.95 17.85
C ASN A 234 17.83 26.88 19.08
N LEU A 235 16.94 26.58 20.03
CA LEU A 235 16.81 27.36 21.27
C LEU A 235 18.10 27.32 22.08
N LYS A 236 18.68 26.13 22.30
CA LYS A 236 19.94 25.96 23.01
C LYS A 236 21.07 26.75 22.33
N ALA A 237 21.20 26.65 21.01
CA ALA A 237 22.21 27.38 20.26
C ALA A 237 22.05 28.91 20.36
N ARG A 238 20.81 29.41 20.48
CA ARG A 238 20.54 30.83 20.72
C ARG A 238 20.96 31.26 22.13
N VAL A 239 20.64 30.47 23.15
CA VAL A 239 21.06 30.74 24.54
C VAL A 239 22.58 30.72 24.66
N ASP A 240 23.25 29.73 24.07
CA ASP A 240 24.72 29.62 24.10
C ASP A 240 25.39 30.79 23.38
N ARG A 241 24.77 31.34 22.32
CA ARG A 241 25.26 32.54 21.64
C ARG A 241 25.17 33.78 22.53
N VAL A 242 24.00 34.03 23.14
CA VAL A 242 23.80 35.18 24.04
C VAL A 242 24.79 35.14 25.21
N ARG A 243 24.98 33.96 25.81
CA ARG A 243 25.97 33.77 26.88
C ARG A 243 27.41 34.08 26.45
N ARG A 244 27.78 33.74 25.20
CA ARG A 244 29.10 34.09 24.66
C ARG A 244 29.23 35.58 24.40
N GLU A 245 28.20 36.21 23.83
CA GLU A 245 28.16 37.66 23.58
C GLU A 245 28.25 38.45 24.90
N GLU A 246 27.60 37.99 25.97
CA GLU A 246 27.71 38.54 27.32
C GLU A 246 29.10 38.32 27.95
N ALA A 247 29.73 37.17 27.71
CA ALA A 247 31.02 36.81 28.29
C ALA A 247 32.22 37.47 27.57
N GLU A 248 32.14 37.65 26.26
CA GLU A 248 33.28 38.09 25.43
C GLU A 248 33.27 39.60 25.16
N GLY A 249 32.16 40.30 25.41
CA GLY A 249 32.00 41.72 25.08
C GLY A 249 31.96 41.93 23.56
N ALA A 250 31.07 42.80 23.08
CA ALA A 250 30.76 42.94 21.65
C ALA A 250 31.96 43.48 20.82
N CYS A 251 32.84 42.60 20.36
CA CYS A 251 33.81 42.91 19.32
C CYS A 251 33.86 41.75 18.31
N ALA A 252 33.01 41.82 17.30
CA ALA A 252 33.07 40.93 16.14
C ALA A 252 33.64 41.70 14.94
N LEU A 253 34.86 41.35 14.54
CA LEU A 253 35.45 41.81 13.28
C LEU A 253 34.61 41.31 12.09
N PRO A 254 34.49 42.08 10.99
CA PRO A 254 33.71 41.68 9.83
C PRO A 254 34.30 40.42 9.21
N ALA A 255 33.46 39.40 9.02
CA ALA A 255 33.86 38.14 8.42
C ALA A 255 34.34 38.37 6.97
N SER A 256 35.59 37.99 6.69
CA SER A 256 36.13 37.86 5.33
C SER A 256 35.15 37.07 4.45
N ARG A 257 35.04 37.41 3.15
CA ARG A 257 34.17 36.70 2.20
C ARG A 257 34.28 35.18 2.38
N PRO A 258 33.16 34.45 2.55
CA PRO A 258 33.19 33.02 2.80
C PRO A 258 33.80 32.30 1.60
N ARG A 259 34.91 31.58 1.82
CA ARG A 259 35.47 30.65 0.83
C ARG A 259 34.51 29.49 0.68
N THR A 260 34.12 29.14 -0.55
CA THR A 260 33.17 28.04 -0.81
C THR A 260 33.84 26.83 -1.45
N LEU A 261 33.43 25.63 -1.05
CA LEU A 261 33.78 24.37 -1.69
C LEU A 261 32.63 23.85 -2.55
N HIS A 262 32.96 23.20 -3.67
CA HIS A 262 31.97 22.47 -4.47
C HIS A 262 31.62 21.14 -3.79
N ARG A 263 30.35 20.94 -3.44
CA ARG A 263 29.87 19.75 -2.70
C ARG A 263 29.07 18.80 -3.59
N HIS A 264 28.21 19.33 -4.45
CA HIS A 264 27.27 18.53 -5.25
C HIS A 264 27.21 19.01 -6.72
N PRO A 265 27.51 18.12 -7.69
CA PRO A 265 27.40 18.45 -9.11
C PRO A 265 25.93 18.69 -9.51
N ALA A 266 25.73 19.42 -10.61
CA ALA A 266 24.39 19.81 -11.07
C ALA A 266 23.47 18.60 -11.35
N GLY A 267 23.98 17.54 -11.99
CA GLY A 267 23.20 16.33 -12.27
C GLY A 267 22.66 15.65 -11.02
N LEU A 268 23.50 15.50 -9.97
CA LEU A 268 23.06 14.91 -8.70
C LEU A 268 22.05 15.79 -7.94
N ARG A 269 22.16 17.13 -8.06
CA ARG A 269 21.15 18.04 -7.48
C ARG A 269 19.81 17.90 -8.19
N ALA A 270 19.80 17.94 -9.53
CA ALA A 270 18.58 17.77 -10.31
C ALA A 270 17.89 16.44 -9.99
N LEU A 271 18.69 15.36 -9.94
CA LEU A 271 18.18 14.03 -9.62
C LEU A 271 17.62 13.92 -8.20
N HIS A 272 18.25 14.55 -7.21
CA HIS A 272 17.71 14.62 -5.85
C HIS A 272 16.33 15.26 -5.81
N TRP A 273 16.14 16.41 -6.47
CA TRP A 273 14.85 17.11 -6.47
C TRP A 273 13.78 16.36 -7.26
N LEU A 274 14.13 15.79 -8.42
CA LEU A 274 13.25 14.88 -9.15
C LEU A 274 12.81 13.72 -8.25
N ASN A 275 13.77 13.07 -7.58
CA ASN A 275 13.49 11.97 -6.66
C ASN A 275 12.58 12.41 -5.50
N ALA A 276 12.83 13.55 -4.88
CA ALA A 276 12.00 14.08 -3.78
C ALA A 276 10.56 14.33 -4.21
N LEU A 277 10.35 14.95 -5.38
CA LEU A 277 9.01 15.18 -5.93
C LEU A 277 8.30 13.87 -6.29
N SER A 278 9.02 12.92 -6.89
CA SER A 278 8.48 11.59 -7.18
C SER A 278 8.05 10.86 -5.92
N TRP A 279 8.84 10.93 -4.84
CA TRP A 279 8.50 10.34 -3.55
C TRP A 279 7.24 10.93 -2.94
N ILE A 280 7.05 12.25 -3.01
CA ILE A 280 5.83 12.91 -2.53
C ILE A 280 4.62 12.41 -3.33
N ALA A 281 4.71 12.39 -4.66
CA ALA A 281 3.63 11.91 -5.52
C ALA A 281 3.28 10.43 -5.27
N LEU A 282 4.28 9.56 -5.13
CA LEU A 282 4.08 8.13 -4.86
C LEU A 282 3.53 7.88 -3.45
N LEU A 283 4.01 8.62 -2.44
CA LEU A 283 3.50 8.51 -1.09
C LEU A 283 2.03 8.93 -1.01
N LEU A 284 1.68 10.09 -1.58
CA LEU A 284 0.29 10.58 -1.58
C LEU A 284 -0.63 9.64 -2.34
N SER A 285 -0.22 9.17 -3.52
CA SER A 285 -1.02 8.22 -4.30
C SER A 285 -1.16 6.86 -3.61
N GLY A 286 -0.10 6.33 -2.99
CA GLY A 286 -0.15 5.09 -2.23
C GLY A 286 -1.07 5.17 -1.01
N VAL A 287 -1.02 6.28 -0.27
CA VAL A 287 -1.95 6.55 0.85
C VAL A 287 -3.40 6.65 0.37
N GLY A 288 -3.64 7.31 -0.77
CA GLY A 288 -4.97 7.42 -1.37
C GLY A 288 -5.53 6.09 -1.90
N LEU A 289 -4.67 5.14 -2.27
CA LEU A 289 -5.11 3.81 -2.72
C LEU A 289 -5.66 2.95 -1.58
N LEU A 290 -5.19 3.13 -0.34
CA LEU A 290 -5.76 2.49 0.83
C LEU A 290 -7.01 3.26 1.27
N SER A 291 -8.15 2.98 0.63
CA SER A 291 -9.37 3.79 0.79
C SER A 291 -10.40 3.17 1.75
N ALA A 292 -10.35 1.86 1.99
CA ALA A 292 -11.31 1.21 2.88
C ALA A 292 -11.09 1.62 4.34
N ALA A 293 -12.17 1.79 5.10
CA ALA A 293 -12.13 2.31 6.48
C ALA A 293 -11.12 1.61 7.41
N ARG A 294 -10.95 0.29 7.25
CA ARG A 294 -9.99 -0.50 8.03
C ARG A 294 -8.53 -0.19 7.69
N PHE A 295 -8.25 0.21 6.44
CA PHE A 295 -6.91 0.39 5.88
C PHE A 295 -6.52 1.85 5.66
N ALA A 296 -7.49 2.76 5.57
CA ALA A 296 -7.22 4.16 5.27
C ALA A 296 -6.40 4.83 6.38
N LEU A 297 -5.17 5.23 6.05
CA LEU A 297 -4.25 5.83 7.01
C LEU A 297 -4.74 7.21 7.47
N LEU A 298 -5.24 8.03 6.55
CA LEU A 298 -5.79 9.37 6.79
C LEU A 298 -7.33 9.38 6.89
N GLY A 299 -7.94 8.19 6.91
CA GLY A 299 -9.40 8.01 6.85
C GLY A 299 -9.96 7.98 5.42
N PRO A 300 -11.15 7.39 5.20
CA PRO A 300 -11.72 7.20 3.86
C PRO A 300 -11.96 8.49 3.09
N ALA A 301 -12.44 9.54 3.75
CA ALA A 301 -12.75 10.81 3.11
C ALA A 301 -11.50 11.47 2.48
N ALA A 302 -10.35 11.39 3.16
CA ALA A 302 -9.08 11.90 2.63
C ALA A 302 -8.60 11.05 1.44
N ALA A 303 -8.72 9.72 1.53
CA ALA A 303 -8.36 8.83 0.43
C ALA A 303 -9.25 9.08 -0.81
N ASP A 304 -10.54 9.29 -0.61
CA ASP A 304 -11.49 9.62 -1.68
C ASP A 304 -11.22 11.00 -2.28
N ALA A 305 -10.83 11.99 -1.47
CA ALA A 305 -10.42 13.30 -1.97
C ALA A 305 -9.16 13.22 -2.84
N ILE A 306 -8.14 12.45 -2.41
CA ILE A 306 -6.92 12.21 -3.19
C ILE A 306 -7.25 11.50 -4.51
N ALA A 307 -8.06 10.44 -4.44
CA ALA A 307 -8.47 9.70 -5.63
C ALA A 307 -9.29 10.58 -6.58
N GLY A 308 -10.25 11.36 -6.06
CA GLY A 308 -11.09 12.27 -6.84
C GLY A 308 -10.28 13.34 -7.58
N ALA A 309 -9.29 13.93 -6.91
CA ALA A 309 -8.38 14.91 -7.52
C ALA A 309 -7.54 14.34 -8.69
N LEU A 310 -7.40 13.01 -8.76
CA LEU A 310 -6.60 12.29 -9.76
C LEU A 310 -7.45 11.43 -10.70
N GLY A 311 -8.75 11.73 -10.84
CA GLY A 311 -9.64 11.07 -11.80
C GLY A 311 -10.28 9.77 -11.32
N GLY A 312 -10.33 9.56 -10.01
CA GLY A 312 -10.92 8.38 -9.35
C GLY A 312 -9.89 7.30 -8.99
N ARG A 313 -10.33 6.28 -8.25
CA ARG A 313 -9.44 5.25 -7.68
C ARG A 313 -8.69 4.43 -8.75
N ALA A 314 -9.34 4.12 -9.87
CA ALA A 314 -8.71 3.37 -10.95
C ALA A 314 -7.65 4.20 -11.71
N ALA A 315 -7.87 5.51 -11.87
CA ALA A 315 -6.88 6.41 -12.44
C ALA A 315 -5.69 6.59 -11.47
N LEU A 316 -5.97 6.75 -10.17
CA LEU A 316 -4.96 6.81 -9.13
C LEU A 316 -4.04 5.58 -9.14
N LEU A 317 -4.61 4.36 -9.25
CA LEU A 317 -3.84 3.12 -9.29
C LEU A 317 -2.93 3.08 -10.52
N ARG A 318 -3.47 3.40 -11.70
CA ARG A 318 -2.69 3.45 -12.95
C ARG A 318 -1.57 4.48 -12.88
N LEU A 319 -1.84 5.67 -12.34
CA LEU A 319 -0.84 6.72 -12.16
C LEU A 319 0.27 6.26 -11.21
N HIS A 320 -0.09 5.67 -10.06
CA HIS A 320 0.87 5.19 -9.06
C HIS A 320 1.80 4.13 -9.67
N VAL A 321 1.23 3.14 -10.37
CA VAL A 321 1.99 2.07 -11.03
C VAL A 321 2.86 2.63 -12.14
N ALA A 322 2.31 3.43 -13.06
CA ALA A 322 3.06 3.98 -14.19
C ALA A 322 4.22 4.87 -13.73
N TRP A 323 3.97 5.76 -12.76
CA TRP A 323 5.01 6.63 -12.22
C TRP A 323 6.04 5.86 -11.40
N GLY A 324 5.64 4.84 -10.64
CA GLY A 324 6.55 3.97 -9.89
C GLY A 324 7.50 3.19 -10.82
N LEU A 325 6.96 2.61 -11.90
CA LEU A 325 7.76 1.93 -12.92
C LEU A 325 8.71 2.88 -13.64
N ALA A 326 8.21 4.05 -14.09
CA ALA A 326 9.03 5.06 -14.74
C ALA A 326 10.16 5.55 -13.82
N TRP A 327 9.85 5.81 -12.56
CA TRP A 327 10.83 6.20 -11.55
C TRP A 327 11.90 5.11 -11.37
N ALA A 328 11.50 3.85 -11.23
CA ALA A 328 12.44 2.74 -11.07
C ALA A 328 13.32 2.53 -12.32
N ALA A 329 12.75 2.68 -13.52
CA ALA A 329 13.44 2.49 -14.79
C ALA A 329 14.36 3.67 -15.17
N VAL A 330 14.10 4.88 -14.69
CA VAL A 330 14.82 6.09 -15.09
C VAL A 330 15.69 6.65 -13.97
N VAL A 331 15.12 6.89 -12.80
CA VAL A 331 15.82 7.59 -11.70
C VAL A 331 16.93 6.71 -11.12
N ILE A 332 16.71 5.39 -10.98
CA ILE A 332 17.73 4.48 -10.44
C ILE A 332 18.94 4.35 -11.38
N PRO A 333 18.80 4.09 -12.70
CA PRO A 333 19.95 4.07 -13.59
C PRO A 333 20.68 5.41 -13.70
N LEU A 334 19.93 6.53 -13.78
CA LEU A 334 20.55 7.87 -13.79
C LEU A 334 21.33 8.16 -12.51
N PHE A 335 20.84 7.69 -11.36
CA PHE A 335 21.55 7.79 -10.09
C PHE A 335 22.90 7.08 -10.15
N LEU A 336 22.91 5.83 -10.63
CA LEU A 336 24.14 5.06 -10.77
C LEU A 336 25.09 5.69 -11.78
N LEU A 337 24.58 6.20 -12.91
CA LEU A 337 25.38 6.88 -13.92
C LEU A 337 26.04 8.15 -13.38
N PHE A 338 25.26 9.08 -12.80
CA PHE A 338 25.81 10.34 -12.26
C PHE A 338 26.69 10.14 -11.03
N LYS A 339 26.56 9.01 -10.33
CA LYS A 339 27.40 8.69 -9.17
C LYS A 339 28.67 7.91 -9.53
N GLY A 340 28.79 7.41 -10.76
CA GLY A 340 29.94 6.61 -11.19
C GLY A 340 29.86 5.13 -10.78
N GLY A 341 28.65 4.59 -10.64
CA GLY A 341 28.38 3.18 -10.33
C GLY A 341 28.26 2.86 -8.83
N LEU A 342 27.94 1.60 -8.54
CA LEU A 342 27.66 1.13 -7.17
C LEU A 342 28.84 1.27 -6.21
N ARG A 343 30.08 1.14 -6.70
CA ARG A 343 31.28 1.27 -5.86
C ARG A 343 31.36 2.65 -5.21
N HIS A 344 31.14 3.71 -5.98
CA HIS A 344 31.16 5.09 -5.49
C HIS A 344 29.97 5.42 -4.58
N VAL A 345 28.82 4.76 -4.79
CA VAL A 345 27.69 4.84 -3.85
C VAL A 345 28.09 4.22 -2.51
N TRP A 346 28.67 3.02 -2.54
CA TRP A 346 29.11 2.31 -1.35
C TRP A 346 30.19 3.06 -0.56
N GLU A 347 31.18 3.65 -1.25
CA GLU A 347 32.24 4.44 -0.63
C GLU A 347 31.70 5.67 0.13
N ASP A 348 30.61 6.29 -0.34
CA ASP A 348 29.97 7.43 0.32
C ASP A 348 29.17 7.02 1.58
N VAL A 349 28.52 5.85 1.55
CA VAL A 349 27.58 5.42 2.61
C VAL A 349 28.19 4.46 3.62
N ARG A 350 29.40 3.93 3.37
CA ARG A 350 30.08 3.02 4.30
C ARG A 350 30.22 3.63 5.70
N VAL A 351 29.85 2.84 6.70
CA VAL A 351 29.88 3.23 8.12
C VAL A 351 31.24 2.85 8.70
N SER A 352 31.98 3.83 9.19
CA SER A 352 33.29 3.67 9.84
C SER A 352 33.15 3.52 11.36
N ARG A 353 34.25 3.15 12.05
CA ARG A 353 34.29 3.10 13.53
C ARG A 353 33.95 4.45 14.17
N ASP A 354 34.41 5.55 13.56
CA ASP A 354 34.08 6.90 14.03
C ASP A 354 32.60 7.22 13.82
N ASP A 355 31.97 6.71 12.76
CA ASP A 355 30.54 6.88 12.55
C ASP A 355 29.73 6.16 13.64
N LEU A 356 30.12 4.92 13.99
CA LEU A 356 29.50 4.17 15.10
C LEU A 356 29.68 4.90 16.44
N ALA A 357 30.89 5.36 16.74
CA ALA A 357 31.16 6.12 17.95
C ALA A 357 30.35 7.42 17.99
N TRP A 358 30.16 8.08 16.84
CA TRP A 358 29.36 9.30 16.74
C TRP A 358 27.86 9.03 16.97
N LEU A 359 27.31 7.94 16.43
CA LEU A 359 25.91 7.56 16.64
C LEU A 359 25.57 7.33 18.12
N VAL A 360 26.54 6.91 18.93
CA VAL A 360 26.37 6.76 20.39
C VAL A 360 26.63 8.08 21.11
N ARG A 361 27.74 8.76 20.81
CA ARG A 361 28.17 9.96 21.56
C ARG A 361 27.33 11.20 21.28
N LYS A 362 26.77 11.35 20.06
CA LYS A 362 25.97 12.52 19.71
C LYS A 362 24.66 12.61 20.51
N PRO A 363 23.83 11.55 20.61
CA PRO A 363 22.66 11.58 21.49
C PRO A 363 23.02 11.84 22.96
N LEU A 364 24.08 11.21 23.47
CA LEU A 364 24.57 11.45 24.85
C LEU A 364 25.01 12.91 25.05
N ALA A 365 25.68 13.50 24.06
CA ALA A 365 26.07 14.91 24.11
C ALA A 365 24.86 15.84 24.08
N MET A 366 23.83 15.52 23.28
CA MET A 366 22.57 16.25 23.25
C MET A 366 21.82 16.15 24.60
N ALA A 367 21.86 14.98 25.24
CA ALA A 367 21.31 14.75 26.57
C ALA A 367 22.18 15.32 27.72
N GLY A 368 23.34 15.91 27.42
CA GLY A 368 24.28 16.44 28.43
C GLY A 368 25.09 15.38 29.17
N ALA A 369 24.94 14.10 28.84
CA ALA A 369 25.64 12.97 29.42
C ALA A 369 27.05 12.75 28.82
N TRP A 370 27.43 13.50 27.79
CA TRP A 370 28.77 13.46 27.19
C TRP A 370 29.30 14.87 26.95
N ARG A 371 30.51 15.17 27.45
CA ARG A 371 31.18 16.48 27.30
C ARG A 371 32.45 16.45 26.44
N GLY A 372 32.90 15.26 26.03
CA GLY A 372 34.09 15.10 25.20
C GLY A 372 33.87 15.49 23.73
N PRO A 373 34.95 15.63 22.93
CA PRO A 373 34.83 15.92 21.51
C PRO A 373 34.08 14.81 20.77
N LEU A 374 33.29 15.21 19.77
CA LEU A 374 32.61 14.27 18.89
C LEU A 374 33.60 13.70 17.86
N PRO A 375 33.48 12.42 17.47
CA PRO A 375 34.34 11.82 16.45
C PRO A 375 34.24 12.58 15.11
N PRO A 376 35.36 12.75 14.38
CA PRO A 376 35.38 13.49 13.13
C PRO A 376 34.52 12.80 12.05
N GLN A 377 33.77 13.60 11.29
CA GLN A 377 32.81 13.13 10.29
C GLN A 377 33.31 13.33 8.86
N ASP A 378 32.79 12.52 7.94
CA ASP A 378 33.05 12.60 6.51
C ASP A 378 32.09 13.59 5.81
N LYS A 379 32.08 13.60 4.47
CA LYS A 379 31.21 14.43 3.62
C LYS A 379 29.75 14.32 4.03
N TYR A 380 29.34 13.13 4.46
CA TYR A 380 28.08 12.85 5.12
C TYR A 380 28.35 12.35 6.53
N ASN A 381 27.58 12.84 7.49
CA ASN A 381 27.67 12.37 8.88
C ASN A 381 27.05 10.97 9.04
N ALA A 382 27.31 10.34 10.18
CA ALA A 382 26.85 8.98 10.46
C ALA A 382 25.32 8.81 10.36
N GLY A 383 24.54 9.80 10.80
CA GLY A 383 23.08 9.79 10.69
C GLY A 383 22.60 9.86 9.23
N GLN A 384 23.21 10.71 8.41
CA GLN A 384 22.94 10.81 6.98
C GLN A 384 23.30 9.52 6.24
N LYS A 385 24.42 8.88 6.59
CA LYS A 385 24.82 7.58 6.03
C LYS A 385 23.84 6.47 6.40
N LEU A 386 23.43 6.40 7.67
CA LEU A 386 22.45 5.43 8.15
C LEU A 386 21.12 5.58 7.40
N PHE A 387 20.63 6.82 7.25
CA PHE A 387 19.43 7.09 6.48
C PHE A 387 19.60 6.74 4.99
N ALA A 388 20.76 7.03 4.39
CA ALA A 388 21.03 6.63 3.01
C ALA A 388 21.01 5.11 2.82
N VAL A 389 21.63 4.34 3.72
CA VAL A 389 21.59 2.87 3.70
C VAL A 389 20.15 2.36 3.84
N LEU A 390 19.39 2.93 4.77
CA LEU A 390 17.97 2.63 4.96
C LEU A 390 17.17 2.85 3.66
N VAL A 391 17.34 4.01 3.03
CA VAL A 391 16.66 4.36 1.78
C VAL A 391 17.06 3.43 0.65
N LEU A 392 18.33 3.02 0.55
CA LEU A 392 18.78 2.08 -0.48
C LEU A 392 18.13 0.69 -0.32
N ILE A 393 18.14 0.15 0.89
CA ILE A 393 17.52 -1.15 1.19
C ILE A 393 16.01 -1.06 0.94
N ALA A 394 15.35 -0.06 1.51
CA ALA A 394 13.91 0.13 1.36
C ALA A 394 13.52 0.37 -0.10
N THR A 395 14.32 1.11 -0.88
CA THR A 395 14.09 1.29 -2.33
C THR A 395 14.11 -0.05 -3.06
N ALA A 396 15.12 -0.89 -2.81
CA ALA A 396 15.17 -2.22 -3.41
C ALA A 396 13.95 -3.07 -3.02
N THR A 397 13.55 -3.03 -1.74
CA THR A 397 12.34 -3.71 -1.25
C THR A 397 11.06 -3.19 -1.90
N ILE A 398 10.90 -1.87 -2.03
CA ILE A 398 9.72 -1.21 -2.64
C ILE A 398 9.64 -1.55 -4.12
N VAL A 399 10.75 -1.50 -4.85
CA VAL A 399 10.78 -1.89 -6.27
C VAL A 399 10.44 -3.36 -6.42
N ALA A 400 11.09 -4.26 -5.67
CA ALA A 400 10.83 -5.70 -5.78
C ALA A 400 9.37 -6.05 -5.46
N SER A 401 8.84 -5.56 -4.32
CA SER A 401 7.44 -5.76 -3.95
C SER A 401 6.47 -5.08 -4.92
N GLY A 402 6.80 -3.90 -5.44
CA GLY A 402 5.99 -3.20 -6.43
C GLY A 402 5.89 -3.95 -7.76
N LEU A 403 6.98 -4.59 -8.21
CA LEU A 403 6.99 -5.46 -9.39
C LEU A 403 6.12 -6.71 -9.16
N VAL A 404 6.22 -7.34 -7.98
CA VAL A 404 5.36 -8.48 -7.61
C VAL A 404 3.88 -8.09 -7.66
N MET A 405 3.51 -6.94 -7.11
CA MET A 405 2.13 -6.45 -7.12
C MET A 405 1.65 -6.07 -8.54
N THR A 406 2.50 -5.39 -9.31
CA THR A 406 2.14 -4.87 -10.64
C THR A 406 1.93 -6.01 -11.64
N PHE A 407 2.86 -6.97 -11.65
CA PHE A 407 2.85 -8.07 -12.61
C PHE A 407 2.26 -9.36 -12.04
N HIS A 408 1.71 -9.32 -10.82
CA HIS A 408 1.12 -10.46 -10.14
C HIS A 408 2.05 -11.69 -10.13
N LEU A 409 3.31 -11.46 -9.73
CA LEU A 409 4.36 -12.49 -9.76
C LEU A 409 4.15 -13.51 -8.64
N GLY A 410 3.40 -14.56 -8.94
CA GLY A 410 3.10 -15.66 -8.03
C GLY A 410 1.63 -15.67 -7.57
N PRO A 411 1.28 -16.56 -6.62
CA PRO A 411 -0.10 -16.71 -6.19
C PRO A 411 -0.56 -15.49 -5.37
N ALA A 412 -1.87 -15.34 -5.19
CA ALA A 412 -2.49 -14.18 -4.52
C ALA A 412 -1.91 -13.92 -3.10
N GLN A 413 -1.46 -14.95 -2.39
CA GLN A 413 -0.80 -14.83 -1.11
C GLN A 413 0.54 -14.09 -1.21
N VAL A 414 1.30 -14.30 -2.28
CA VAL A 414 2.56 -13.58 -2.52
C VAL A 414 2.28 -12.12 -2.86
N VAL A 415 1.26 -11.85 -3.68
CA VAL A 415 0.81 -10.47 -3.98
C VAL A 415 0.36 -9.75 -2.71
N ALA A 416 -0.42 -10.42 -1.87
CA ALA A 416 -0.84 -9.88 -0.58
C ALA A 416 0.36 -9.59 0.35
N ALA A 417 1.41 -10.41 0.31
CA ALA A 417 2.62 -10.19 1.09
C ALA A 417 3.42 -9.00 0.61
N ALA A 418 3.51 -8.87 -0.72
CA ALA A 418 4.13 -7.71 -1.32
C ALA A 418 3.42 -6.41 -0.89
N VAL A 419 2.09 -6.37 -0.78
CA VAL A 419 1.37 -5.18 -0.26
C VAL A 419 1.85 -4.78 1.14
N VAL A 420 1.97 -5.73 2.05
CA VAL A 420 2.42 -5.46 3.43
C VAL A 420 3.88 -5.02 3.45
N VAL A 421 4.76 -5.75 2.75
CA VAL A 421 6.20 -5.44 2.68
C VAL A 421 6.44 -4.07 2.05
N HIS A 422 5.73 -3.75 0.97
CA HIS A 422 5.79 -2.46 0.30
C HIS A 422 5.38 -1.32 1.23
N GLY A 423 4.23 -1.47 1.91
CA GLY A 423 3.74 -0.48 2.87
C GLY A 423 4.68 -0.26 4.06
N LEU A 424 5.24 -1.33 4.63
CA LEU A 424 6.20 -1.25 5.74
C LEU A 424 7.51 -0.56 5.34
N ALA A 425 8.04 -0.88 4.16
CA ALA A 425 9.24 -0.24 3.62
C ALA A 425 9.01 1.26 3.39
N ILE A 426 7.84 1.65 2.85
CA ILE A 426 7.45 3.05 2.71
C ILE A 426 7.34 3.73 4.08
N ALA A 427 6.67 3.12 5.06
CA ALA A 427 6.51 3.71 6.39
C ALA A 427 7.86 3.98 7.07
N LEU A 428 8.81 3.06 6.91
CA LEU A 428 10.17 3.19 7.42
C LEU A 428 10.93 4.35 6.76
N VAL A 429 10.84 4.48 5.43
CA VAL A 429 11.42 5.62 4.70
C VAL A 429 10.75 6.93 5.10
N ALA A 430 9.42 6.96 5.23
CA ALA A 430 8.67 8.15 5.62
C ALA A 430 9.07 8.65 7.03
N ALA A 431 9.28 7.73 7.97
CA ALA A 431 9.78 8.06 9.30
C ALA A 431 11.18 8.71 9.25
N GLY A 432 12.11 8.13 8.49
CA GLY A 432 13.45 8.70 8.31
C GLY A 432 13.44 10.01 7.52
N LEU A 433 12.52 10.15 6.55
CA LEU A 433 12.34 11.38 5.77
C LEU A 433 11.91 12.54 6.67
N ALA A 434 11.05 12.30 7.66
CA ALA A 434 10.68 13.34 8.63
C ALA A 434 11.91 13.87 9.39
N VAL A 435 12.82 12.98 9.81
CA VAL A 435 14.09 13.37 10.44
C VAL A 435 14.99 14.12 9.46
N HIS A 436 15.11 13.63 8.22
CA HIS A 436 15.90 14.27 7.17
C HIS A 436 15.42 15.71 6.87
N LEU A 437 14.10 15.90 6.74
CA LEU A 437 13.51 17.22 6.53
C LEU A 437 13.69 18.13 7.74
N THR A 438 13.56 17.61 8.95
CA THR A 438 13.86 18.37 10.18
C THR A 438 15.31 18.85 10.20
N MET A 439 16.28 17.97 9.91
CA MET A 439 17.69 18.37 9.82
C MET A 439 17.88 19.47 8.78
N ALA A 440 17.31 19.32 7.59
CA ALA A 440 17.54 20.25 6.49
C ALA A 440 16.84 21.61 6.65
N VAL A 441 15.62 21.62 7.20
CA VAL A 441 14.73 22.80 7.21
C VAL A 441 14.61 23.43 8.59
N VAL A 442 14.49 22.63 9.64
CA VAL A 442 14.20 23.12 11.00
C VAL A 442 15.48 23.57 11.68
N ILE A 443 16.55 22.76 11.65
CA ILE A 443 17.81 23.10 12.34
C ILE A 443 18.56 24.21 11.60
N ALA A 444 18.77 25.33 12.29
CA ALA A 444 19.33 26.54 11.67
C ALA A 444 20.81 26.37 11.24
N ASP A 445 21.60 25.61 12.01
CA ASP A 445 23.02 25.36 11.71
C ASP A 445 23.21 24.52 10.44
N GLU A 446 22.21 23.73 10.04
CA GLU A 446 22.24 22.86 8.85
C GLU A 446 21.76 23.57 7.57
N ARG A 447 21.26 24.82 7.65
CA ARG A 447 20.82 25.61 6.48
C ARG A 447 21.88 25.72 5.37
N PRO A 448 23.19 25.87 5.64
CA PRO A 448 24.21 25.84 4.59
C PRO A 448 24.25 24.51 3.82
N ALA A 449 23.93 23.38 4.47
CA ALA A 449 23.83 22.09 3.81
C ALA A 449 22.62 22.05 2.84
N LEU A 450 21.44 22.54 3.26
CA LEU A 450 20.28 22.66 2.37
C LEU A 450 20.56 23.58 1.17
N ARG A 451 21.18 24.74 1.41
CA ARG A 451 21.60 25.65 0.33
C ARG A 451 22.54 24.97 -0.64
N SER A 452 23.44 24.10 -0.18
CA SER A 452 24.35 23.35 -1.05
C SER A 452 23.61 22.36 -1.97
N MET A 453 22.45 21.85 -1.58
CA MET A 453 21.59 21.04 -2.46
C MET A 453 20.87 21.87 -3.54
N ILE A 454 20.78 23.18 -3.36
CA ILE A 454 20.21 24.12 -4.35
C ILE A 454 21.32 24.70 -5.23
N THR A 455 22.48 25.07 -4.68
CA THR A 455 23.55 25.81 -5.39
C THR A 455 24.75 24.94 -5.81
N GLY A 456 24.93 23.79 -5.19
CA GLY A 456 26.09 22.90 -5.37
C GLY A 456 27.31 23.29 -4.52
N ARG A 457 27.27 24.41 -3.80
CA ARG A 457 28.40 24.96 -3.04
C ARG A 457 28.10 25.06 -1.56
N ILE A 458 29.13 24.88 -0.73
CA ILE A 458 29.06 24.99 0.74
C ILE A 458 30.16 25.91 1.27
N ASP A 459 29.89 26.63 2.35
CA ASP A 459 30.89 27.44 3.05
C ASP A 459 31.98 26.54 3.68
N LEU A 460 33.25 26.91 3.48
CA LEU A 460 34.41 26.13 3.94
C LEU A 460 34.46 26.04 5.47
N ALA A 461 34.15 27.12 6.19
CA ALA A 461 34.18 27.10 7.64
C ALA A 461 33.09 26.18 8.21
N HIS A 462 31.89 26.22 7.63
CA HIS A 462 30.83 25.27 7.96
C HIS A 462 31.22 23.82 7.62
N ALA A 463 31.80 23.58 6.44
CA ALA A 463 32.27 22.26 6.03
C ALA A 463 33.38 21.71 6.94
N ALA A 464 34.31 22.56 7.39
CA ALA A 464 35.38 22.16 8.30
C ALA A 464 34.84 21.73 9.67
N ARG A 465 33.77 22.38 10.16
CA ARG A 465 33.12 22.00 11.43
C ARG A 465 32.31 20.70 11.34
N HIS A 466 31.61 20.48 10.22
CA HIS A 466 30.65 19.38 10.09
C HIS A 466 31.18 18.15 9.34
N SER A 467 32.22 18.32 8.52
CA SER A 467 32.76 17.31 7.61
C SER A 467 34.29 17.38 7.56
N ALA A 468 34.94 17.47 8.72
CA ALA A 468 36.38 17.67 8.86
C ALA A 468 37.23 16.67 8.05
N LYS A 469 36.85 15.39 7.99
CA LYS A 469 37.58 14.38 7.20
C LYS A 469 37.50 14.66 5.70
N TRP A 470 36.35 15.11 5.22
CA TRP A 470 36.16 15.43 3.81
C TRP A 470 36.95 16.68 3.42
N VAL A 471 36.93 17.72 4.25
CA VAL A 471 37.72 18.93 4.01
C VAL A 471 39.22 18.63 3.98
N ALA A 472 39.71 17.79 4.90
CA ALA A 472 41.11 17.38 4.92
C ALA A 472 41.53 16.65 3.63
N ARG A 473 40.66 15.82 3.05
CA ARG A 473 40.93 15.15 1.77
C ARG A 473 40.79 16.09 0.58
N ALA A 474 39.76 16.93 0.55
CA ALA A 474 39.53 17.90 -0.51
C ALA A 474 40.63 18.97 -0.60
N ALA A 475 41.33 19.26 0.50
CA ALA A 475 42.52 20.12 0.52
C ALA A 475 43.75 19.47 -0.14
N ASN A 476 43.78 18.15 -0.26
CA ASN A 476 44.89 17.36 -0.82
C ASN A 476 44.62 16.86 -2.26
N GLU A 477 43.43 17.11 -2.82
CA GLU A 477 43.10 16.78 -4.21
C GLU A 477 43.50 17.93 -5.14
N PRO A 478 44.22 17.68 -6.25
CA PRO A 478 44.54 18.72 -7.21
C PRO A 478 43.26 19.31 -7.83
N HIS A 479 43.15 20.64 -7.83
CA HIS A 479 42.02 21.35 -8.41
C HIS A 479 41.83 20.94 -9.89
N PRO A 480 40.61 20.58 -10.35
CA PRO A 480 40.35 20.39 -11.76
C PRO A 480 40.47 21.76 -12.44
N GLY A 481 41.59 21.98 -13.13
CA GLY A 481 41.94 23.24 -13.79
C GLY A 481 43.19 23.95 -13.26
N ALA A 482 43.92 23.40 -12.28
CA ALA A 482 45.25 23.93 -11.96
C ALA A 482 46.25 23.57 -13.08
N PRO A 483 47.04 24.53 -13.62
CA PRO A 483 48.10 24.20 -14.55
C PRO A 483 49.06 23.21 -13.87
N ALA A 484 49.48 22.18 -14.60
CA ALA A 484 50.50 21.26 -14.12
C ALA A 484 51.71 22.07 -13.64
N ALA A 485 52.19 21.79 -12.42
CA ALA A 485 53.42 22.37 -11.94
C ALA A 485 54.54 22.01 -12.93
N PRO A 486 55.40 22.97 -13.33
CA PRO A 486 56.48 22.65 -14.25
C PRO A 486 57.40 21.63 -13.59
N ASP A 487 57.66 20.53 -14.29
CA ASP A 487 58.60 19.50 -13.88
C ASP A 487 59.95 20.17 -13.56
N ALA A 488 60.34 20.13 -12.29
CA ALA A 488 61.70 20.43 -11.89
C ALA A 488 62.58 19.29 -12.44
N LYS A 489 63.15 19.51 -13.62
CA LYS A 489 64.28 18.70 -14.09
C LYS A 489 65.45 18.93 -13.14
N GLU A 490 65.87 17.86 -12.50
CA GLU A 490 67.14 17.75 -11.78
C GLU A 490 68.29 18.08 -12.74
N GLU A 491 69.14 19.02 -12.34
CA GLU A 491 70.53 19.16 -12.79
C GLU A 491 71.47 18.66 -11.70
#